data_AF-H9G6K3-F1
#
_entry.id   AF-H9G6K3-F1
#
_cell.length_a   1.000
_cell.length_b   1.000
_cell.length_c   1.000
_cell.angle_alpha   90.00
_cell.angle_beta   90.00
_cell.angle_gamma   90.00
#
_symmetry.space_group_name_H-M   'P 1'
#
loop_
_entity.id
_entity.type
_entity.pdbx_description
1 polymer ?
#
loop_
_entity_poly.entity_id
_entity_poly.type
_entity_poly.pdbx_seq_one_letter_code
_entity_poly.pdbx_strand_id
1 'polypeptide(L)'
;MGSESTYSECETFTDEDTGTLVHHEMHDEIETDSAIDSAVHSEFTDPIEEPENGLSLTSDVNSHSIVTVITGEEHFEDYGEGNEVDLFSESLCNGESGFSRPHPARRASLYPNREGVLIKSAVEIQNIRKAEVCPCLKIHWKLKLTPNLFLFLVRANALEEQLKEQELKSDEVLMEEVRKQRELLCKMEREKSIEIENLQARLQQLDDENSELRSCVPCLKANIERLEEVRCLSLSEILIRERGIIAFIQLLPLIEDLRKQLEHLQLFKLEAEQRRGRSSSIGLQEYNSRTRETELEQEIRRLKQDNRTLKDQNDELNGQIINLSIQGAKNLFSASFSESLAAEISSVSRDELMEAIQKQEEINYRLQDYIDRIIVAIMETNPSILEVK
;
A
#
# COMPACT_ATOMS: atom_id res chain seq x y z
N MET A 1 53.66 -19.50 -24.83
CA MET A 1 54.74 -20.37 -24.33
C MET A 1 54.91 -20.06 -22.85
N GLY A 2 54.66 -21.04 -21.97
CA GLY A 2 55.05 -20.98 -20.55
C GLY A 2 53.94 -20.61 -19.57
N SER A 3 53.15 -21.61 -19.19
CA SER A 3 52.25 -21.67 -18.04
C SER A 3 53.00 -21.99 -16.75
N GLU A 4 52.59 -21.44 -15.61
CA GLU A 4 52.62 -22.16 -14.33
C GLU A 4 51.63 -21.51 -13.35
N SER A 5 50.52 -22.22 -13.08
CA SER A 5 49.58 -21.88 -12.02
C SER A 5 49.72 -22.94 -10.94
N THR A 6 50.15 -22.51 -9.76
CA THR A 6 50.29 -23.33 -8.55
C THR A 6 48.93 -23.81 -8.06
N TYR A 7 48.81 -25.14 -7.93
CA TYR A 7 47.69 -25.88 -7.36
C TYR A 7 47.74 -25.74 -5.82
N SER A 8 46.74 -25.09 -5.22
CA SER A 8 46.52 -25.11 -3.76
C SER A 8 45.47 -26.18 -3.47
N GLU A 9 45.88 -27.25 -2.79
CA GLU A 9 44.99 -28.26 -2.21
C GLU A 9 44.21 -27.64 -1.05
N CYS A 10 42.88 -27.66 -1.12
CA CYS A 10 42.02 -27.49 0.04
C CYS A 10 41.49 -28.87 0.44
N GLU A 11 41.79 -29.28 1.67
CA GLU A 11 41.27 -30.49 2.32
C GLU A 11 39.75 -30.41 2.44
N THR A 12 39.05 -31.43 1.95
CA THR A 12 37.61 -31.60 2.15
C THR A 12 37.37 -32.16 3.55
N PHE A 13 36.84 -31.33 4.46
CA PHE A 13 36.20 -31.78 5.69
C PHE A 13 34.83 -32.37 5.35
N THR A 14 34.61 -33.63 5.70
CA THR A 14 33.29 -34.28 5.64
C THR A 14 32.64 -34.16 7.01
N ASP A 15 31.71 -33.22 7.17
CA ASP A 15 30.78 -33.23 8.30
C ASP A 15 29.41 -33.71 7.80
N GLU A 16 29.23 -35.02 8.02
CA GLU A 16 27.96 -35.72 8.04
C GLU A 16 27.42 -35.54 9.46
N ASP A 17 26.47 -34.64 9.67
CA ASP A 17 25.52 -34.77 10.79
C ASP A 17 24.20 -34.03 10.54
N THR A 18 23.23 -34.87 10.25
CA THR A 18 21.77 -34.76 10.29
C THR A 18 21.23 -33.76 11.33
N GLY A 19 20.40 -32.83 10.87
CA GLY A 19 19.63 -31.95 11.73
C GLY A 19 18.54 -32.68 12.52
N THR A 20 18.39 -32.28 13.78
CA THR A 20 17.07 -32.15 14.42
C THR A 20 17.16 -31.07 15.48
N LEU A 21 16.92 -29.82 15.11
CA LEU A 21 16.77 -28.72 16.07
C LEU A 21 15.40 -28.10 15.85
N VAL A 22 14.52 -28.45 16.79
CA VAL A 22 13.14 -28.01 16.93
C VAL A 22 13.09 -26.48 16.94
N HIS A 23 12.31 -25.89 16.03
CA HIS A 23 12.07 -24.46 16.03
C HIS A 23 11.15 -24.11 17.19
N HIS A 24 11.60 -23.16 18.01
CA HIS A 24 10.81 -22.54 19.08
C HIS A 24 9.77 -21.63 18.43
N GLU A 25 8.49 -22.00 18.54
CA GLU A 25 7.36 -21.11 18.25
C GLU A 25 7.36 -19.98 19.28
N MET A 26 7.62 -18.75 18.85
CA MET A 26 7.20 -17.57 19.61
C MET A 26 5.77 -17.26 19.20
N HIS A 27 4.83 -17.82 19.96
CA HIS A 27 3.46 -17.35 20.01
C HIS A 27 3.43 -16.03 20.79
N ASP A 28 3.25 -14.91 20.09
CA ASP A 28 2.80 -13.68 20.73
C ASP A 28 1.32 -13.84 21.08
N GLU A 29 1.04 -14.06 22.36
CA GLU A 29 -0.29 -13.96 22.95
C GLU A 29 -0.72 -12.49 22.92
N ILE A 30 -1.57 -12.11 21.97
CA ILE A 30 -2.38 -10.90 22.08
C ILE A 30 -3.64 -11.29 22.83
N GLU A 31 -3.70 -10.90 24.10
CA GLU A 31 -4.91 -10.88 24.93
C GLU A 31 -5.94 -9.94 24.28
N THR A 32 -6.86 -10.50 23.49
CA THR A 32 -8.07 -9.77 23.10
C THR A 32 -9.08 -9.85 24.24
N ASP A 33 -8.97 -8.89 25.15
CA ASP A 33 -9.96 -8.62 26.17
C ASP A 33 -11.14 -7.88 25.53
N SER A 34 -12.27 -8.56 25.35
CA SER A 34 -13.56 -7.90 25.10
C SER A 34 -14.69 -8.76 25.62
N ALA A 35 -15.04 -8.46 26.86
CA ALA A 35 -16.28 -8.84 27.50
C ALA A 35 -17.48 -8.31 26.69
N ILE A 36 -18.37 -9.21 26.30
CA ILE A 36 -19.77 -8.87 26.02
C ILE A 36 -20.66 -9.69 26.96
N ASP A 37 -21.01 -9.04 28.06
CA ASP A 37 -22.15 -9.42 28.90
C ASP A 37 -23.29 -8.46 28.58
N SER A 38 -24.37 -8.96 27.98
CA SER A 38 -25.74 -8.65 28.40
C SER A 38 -26.78 -9.07 27.36
N ALA A 39 -27.57 -10.04 27.81
CA ALA A 39 -29.02 -9.92 27.94
C ALA A 39 -29.93 -10.40 26.79
N VAL A 40 -30.55 -11.55 27.11
CA VAL A 40 -32.00 -11.81 27.19
C VAL A 40 -32.86 -12.02 25.93
N HIS A 41 -33.30 -13.29 25.85
CA HIS A 41 -34.68 -13.77 25.75
C HIS A 41 -35.49 -13.74 24.44
N SER A 42 -36.07 -14.94 24.21
CA SER A 42 -37.33 -15.26 23.52
C SER A 42 -37.21 -15.38 22.00
N GLU A 43 -37.70 -16.44 21.34
CA GLU A 43 -38.89 -17.24 21.62
C GLU A 43 -38.73 -18.67 21.04
N PHE A 44 -39.26 -19.64 21.78
CA PHE A 44 -39.50 -21.02 21.40
C PHE A 44 -40.93 -21.08 20.81
N THR A 45 -41.10 -21.63 19.59
CA THR A 45 -42.15 -22.61 19.21
C THR A 45 -42.13 -22.88 17.69
N ASP A 46 -41.85 -24.13 17.33
CA ASP A 46 -42.34 -24.88 16.15
C ASP A 46 -43.57 -25.72 16.59
N PRO A 47 -44.28 -26.55 15.76
CA PRO A 47 -44.45 -26.63 14.28
C PRO A 47 -45.94 -26.90 13.86
N ILE A 48 -46.19 -27.45 12.63
CA ILE A 48 -47.34 -28.30 12.15
C ILE A 48 -48.32 -27.53 11.19
N GLU A 49 -48.62 -27.83 9.90
CA GLU A 49 -48.57 -29.02 9.00
C GLU A 49 -48.31 -28.68 7.50
N GLU A 50 -47.72 -29.68 6.85
CA GLU A 50 -47.56 -30.06 5.41
C GLU A 50 -48.90 -30.20 4.62
N PRO A 51 -48.94 -30.35 3.26
CA PRO A 51 -48.22 -31.42 2.54
C PRO A 51 -47.72 -31.21 1.08
N GLU A 52 -46.68 -32.02 0.81
CA GLU A 52 -46.40 -32.83 -0.39
C GLU A 52 -46.23 -32.17 -1.77
N ASN A 53 -44.99 -32.22 -2.28
CA ASN A 53 -44.65 -32.94 -3.51
C ASN A 53 -43.12 -33.09 -3.72
N GLY A 54 -42.63 -34.31 -3.48
CA GLY A 54 -41.91 -35.06 -4.52
C GLY A 54 -40.41 -34.83 -4.77
N LEU A 55 -39.65 -35.84 -4.34
CA LEU A 55 -38.48 -36.46 -5.00
C LEU A 55 -37.07 -36.06 -4.55
N SER A 56 -36.62 -36.91 -3.62
CA SER A 56 -35.28 -37.24 -3.15
C SER A 56 -34.44 -37.97 -4.22
N LEU A 57 -33.13 -37.72 -4.28
CA LEU A 57 -32.10 -38.71 -3.86
C LEU A 57 -30.67 -38.31 -4.25
N THR A 58 -29.82 -38.56 -3.26
CA THR A 58 -28.36 -38.58 -3.15
C THR A 58 -27.63 -39.44 -4.19
N SER A 59 -26.36 -39.13 -4.50
CA SER A 59 -25.26 -40.12 -4.49
C SER A 59 -23.89 -39.51 -4.84
N ASP A 60 -22.97 -39.64 -3.89
CA ASP A 60 -21.68 -40.33 -4.00
C ASP A 60 -20.72 -40.04 -5.16
N VAL A 61 -19.59 -39.45 -4.73
CA VAL A 61 -18.21 -39.84 -5.02
C VAL A 61 -18.04 -41.16 -5.79
N ASN A 62 -17.50 -41.08 -7.01
CA ASN A 62 -16.58 -42.11 -7.48
C ASN A 62 -15.54 -41.55 -8.46
N SER A 63 -14.30 -41.91 -8.17
CA SER A 63 -13.09 -41.63 -8.92
C SER A 63 -13.11 -42.34 -10.27
N HIS A 64 -12.94 -41.61 -11.37
CA HIS A 64 -12.32 -42.15 -12.58
C HIS A 64 -11.53 -41.09 -13.34
N SER A 65 -10.23 -41.38 -13.44
CA SER A 65 -9.25 -40.81 -14.35
C SER A 65 -9.78 -40.74 -15.79
N ILE A 66 -9.76 -39.55 -16.39
CA ILE A 66 -9.72 -39.37 -17.85
C ILE A 66 -8.70 -38.27 -18.15
N VAL A 67 -7.67 -38.67 -18.90
CA VAL A 67 -6.73 -37.80 -19.58
C VAL A 67 -7.45 -37.19 -20.78
N THR A 68 -7.53 -35.87 -20.86
CA THR A 68 -7.96 -35.17 -22.08
C THR A 68 -6.83 -34.29 -22.59
N VAL A 69 -6.44 -34.57 -23.83
CA VAL A 69 -5.41 -33.92 -24.63
C VAL A 69 -5.83 -32.46 -24.89
N ILE A 70 -4.92 -31.53 -24.58
CA ILE A 70 -5.06 -30.11 -24.90
C ILE A 70 -4.80 -29.94 -26.40
N THR A 71 -5.86 -29.68 -27.17
CA THR A 71 -5.75 -29.04 -28.49
C THR A 71 -6.02 -27.57 -28.32
N GLY A 72 -4.99 -26.75 -28.49
CA GLY A 72 -5.09 -25.29 -28.49
C GLY A 72 -5.74 -24.78 -29.76
N GLU A 73 -6.65 -23.83 -29.61
CA GLU A 73 -7.05 -22.90 -30.66
C GLU A 73 -7.15 -21.51 -30.04
N GLU A 74 -6.33 -20.61 -30.58
CA GLU A 74 -6.20 -19.21 -30.23
C GLU A 74 -7.21 -18.40 -31.05
N HIS A 75 -8.02 -17.57 -30.39
CA HIS A 75 -8.74 -16.48 -31.05
C HIS A 75 -8.38 -15.16 -30.36
N PHE A 76 -7.66 -14.32 -31.10
CA PHE A 76 -7.39 -12.93 -30.75
C PHE A 76 -8.59 -12.06 -31.12
N GLU A 77 -9.05 -11.20 -30.21
CA GLU A 77 -9.85 -10.02 -30.55
C GLU A 77 -8.97 -8.78 -30.38
N ASP A 78 -8.64 -8.18 -31.53
CA ASP A 78 -8.01 -6.87 -31.68
C ASP A 78 -9.13 -5.81 -31.73
N TYR A 79 -9.06 -4.79 -30.87
CA TYR A 79 -9.82 -3.56 -31.04
C TYR A 79 -8.86 -2.37 -30.98
N GLY A 80 -8.66 -1.79 -32.16
CA GLY A 80 -7.74 -0.71 -32.42
C GLY A 80 -8.18 0.68 -31.96
N GLU A 81 -7.14 1.50 -31.87
CA GLU A 81 -7.00 2.95 -31.89
C GLU A 81 -8.26 3.82 -32.09
N GLY A 82 -8.54 4.64 -31.07
CA GLY A 82 -9.30 5.88 -31.22
C GLY A 82 -8.39 7.01 -31.68
N ASN A 83 -8.72 7.60 -32.84
CA ASN A 83 -8.07 8.81 -33.35
C ASN A 83 -8.91 10.04 -32.97
N GLU A 84 -8.22 11.03 -32.40
CA GLU A 84 -8.75 12.33 -31.99
C GLU A 84 -9.11 13.21 -33.20
N VAL A 85 -10.22 13.95 -33.11
CA VAL A 85 -10.29 15.32 -33.65
C VAL A 85 -11.21 16.16 -32.76
N ASP A 86 -10.62 17.22 -32.23
CA ASP A 86 -11.19 18.29 -31.42
C ASP A 86 -12.46 18.94 -32.00
N LEU A 87 -13.43 19.17 -31.12
CA LEU A 87 -14.29 20.36 -31.19
C LEU A 87 -14.25 21.08 -29.84
N PHE A 88 -13.76 22.31 -29.92
CA PHE A 88 -13.51 23.27 -28.86
C PHE A 88 -14.72 23.57 -27.95
N SER A 89 -14.38 23.67 -26.66
CA SER A 89 -14.81 24.67 -25.66
C SER A 89 -16.28 24.70 -25.21
N GLU A 90 -16.55 24.25 -23.98
CA GLU A 90 -16.46 25.10 -22.78
C GLU A 90 -16.68 24.29 -21.49
N SER A 91 -15.92 24.68 -20.46
CA SER A 91 -15.86 24.13 -19.10
C SER A 91 -17.23 23.88 -18.44
N LEU A 92 -17.54 22.62 -18.12
CA LEU A 92 -18.48 22.25 -17.05
C LEU A 92 -18.06 20.93 -16.39
N CYS A 93 -17.01 20.97 -15.56
CA CYS A 93 -16.86 19.99 -14.48
C CYS A 93 -17.65 20.48 -13.28
N ASN A 94 -18.83 19.91 -13.08
CA ASN A 94 -19.37 19.56 -11.76
C ASN A 94 -20.49 18.57 -12.00
N GLY A 95 -20.17 17.28 -11.90
CA GLY A 95 -21.15 16.22 -11.80
C GLY A 95 -21.87 16.32 -10.47
N GLU A 96 -22.86 17.21 -10.39
CA GLU A 96 -23.90 17.11 -9.38
C GLU A 96 -24.62 15.79 -9.60
N SER A 97 -24.35 14.79 -8.75
CA SER A 97 -25.27 13.69 -8.52
C SER A 97 -26.53 14.27 -7.86
N GLY A 98 -27.38 14.83 -8.70
CA GLY A 98 -28.69 15.35 -8.35
C GLY A 98 -29.58 14.21 -7.87
N PHE A 99 -29.52 13.92 -6.57
CA PHE A 99 -30.65 13.31 -5.89
C PHE A 99 -31.81 14.28 -6.03
N SER A 100 -32.70 13.91 -6.95
CA SER A 100 -34.11 14.26 -7.03
C SER A 100 -34.50 15.37 -6.06
N ARG A 101 -34.55 16.61 -6.56
CA ARG A 101 -35.33 17.67 -5.93
C ARG A 101 -36.63 17.04 -5.42
N PRO A 102 -37.01 17.24 -4.15
CA PRO A 102 -38.42 17.18 -3.85
C PRO A 102 -39.01 18.30 -4.72
N HIS A 103 -39.70 17.93 -5.79
CA HIS A 103 -40.74 18.77 -6.34
C HIS A 103 -41.51 19.33 -5.15
N PRO A 104 -41.83 20.63 -5.12
CA PRO A 104 -42.68 21.16 -4.07
C PRO A 104 -43.94 20.30 -4.15
N ALA A 105 -44.12 19.42 -3.17
CA ALA A 105 -45.37 18.72 -2.99
C ALA A 105 -46.38 19.84 -3.03
N ARG A 106 -47.16 19.84 -4.11
CA ARG A 106 -48.13 20.88 -4.43
C ARG A 106 -48.80 21.19 -3.13
N ARG A 107 -48.46 22.35 -2.54
CA ARG A 107 -49.31 22.98 -1.57
C ARG A 107 -50.49 23.32 -2.45
N ALA A 108 -51.42 22.35 -2.55
CA ALA A 108 -52.79 22.60 -2.89
C ALA A 108 -53.15 23.68 -1.89
N SER A 109 -53.01 24.91 -2.35
CA SER A 109 -53.66 26.03 -1.75
C SER A 109 -55.13 25.66 -1.82
N LEU A 110 -55.59 25.01 -0.76
CA LEU A 110 -56.95 25.11 -0.32
C LEU A 110 -57.13 26.56 0.10
N TYR A 111 -57.09 27.47 -0.88
CA TYR A 111 -57.93 28.64 -0.82
C TYR A 111 -59.33 28.08 -0.61
N PRO A 112 -60.00 28.34 0.53
CA PRO A 112 -61.42 28.12 0.58
C PRO A 112 -61.99 29.09 -0.45
N ASN A 113 -62.38 28.53 -1.59
CA ASN A 113 -63.35 29.02 -2.55
C ASN A 113 -63.84 30.44 -2.25
N ARG A 114 -63.08 31.46 -2.67
CA ARG A 114 -63.47 32.87 -2.50
C ARG A 114 -64.68 33.26 -3.36
N GLU A 115 -65.15 32.37 -4.25
CA GLU A 115 -66.38 32.60 -5.03
C GLU A 115 -67.66 32.25 -4.25
N GLY A 116 -67.60 31.32 -3.28
CA GLY A 116 -68.76 30.97 -2.44
C GLY A 116 -69.01 31.92 -1.27
N VAL A 117 -67.96 32.59 -0.78
CA VAL A 117 -68.04 33.57 0.32
C VAL A 117 -68.55 34.93 -0.18
N LEU A 118 -68.23 35.30 -1.43
CA LEU A 118 -68.72 36.53 -2.07
C LEU A 118 -70.24 36.49 -2.32
N ILE A 119 -70.82 35.32 -2.62
CA ILE A 119 -72.26 35.19 -2.92
C ILE A 119 -73.12 35.21 -1.64
N LYS A 120 -72.65 34.59 -0.54
CA LYS A 120 -73.34 34.70 0.76
C LYS A 120 -73.26 36.12 1.33
N SER A 121 -72.08 36.76 1.22
CA SER A 121 -71.87 38.18 1.54
C SER A 121 -72.80 39.10 0.74
N ALA A 122 -73.00 38.87 -0.56
CA ALA A 122 -73.86 39.70 -1.41
C ALA A 122 -75.35 39.64 -1.01
N VAL A 123 -75.87 38.46 -0.64
CA VAL A 123 -77.27 38.28 -0.18
C VAL A 123 -77.48 38.89 1.21
N GLU A 124 -76.48 38.78 2.10
CA GLU A 124 -76.50 39.41 3.42
C GLU A 124 -76.46 40.95 3.31
N ILE A 125 -75.60 41.50 2.44
CA ILE A 125 -75.50 42.94 2.15
C ILE A 125 -76.80 43.47 1.51
N GLN A 126 -77.48 42.67 0.68
CA GLN A 126 -78.75 43.05 0.05
C GLN A 126 -79.93 43.03 1.04
N ASN A 127 -79.87 42.22 2.09
CA ASN A 127 -80.80 42.28 3.23
C ASN A 127 -80.48 43.44 4.18
N ILE A 128 -79.21 43.80 4.36
CA ILE A 128 -78.79 44.99 5.12
C ILE A 128 -79.28 46.29 4.45
N ARG A 129 -79.24 46.39 3.12
CA ARG A 129 -79.79 47.54 2.36
C ARG A 129 -81.32 47.67 2.49
N LYS A 130 -82.06 46.57 2.70
CA LYS A 130 -83.52 46.61 2.96
C LYS A 130 -83.86 47.10 4.38
N ALA A 131 -82.92 47.06 5.32
CA ALA A 131 -83.10 47.51 6.70
C ALA A 131 -82.96 49.04 6.87
N GLU A 132 -82.53 49.77 5.83
CA GLU A 132 -82.39 51.24 5.89
C GLU A 132 -83.71 52.01 5.78
N VAL A 133 -84.83 51.33 5.48
CA VAL A 133 -86.11 51.98 5.11
C VAL A 133 -87.15 52.09 6.25
N CYS A 134 -87.03 51.39 7.40
CA CYS A 134 -87.85 51.68 8.60
C CYS A 134 -87.03 52.08 9.83
N PRO A 135 -87.22 53.29 10.40
CA PRO A 135 -86.62 53.70 11.67
C PRO A 135 -86.95 52.75 12.84
N CYS A 136 -88.13 52.13 12.79
CA CYS A 136 -88.66 51.20 13.77
C CYS A 136 -87.90 49.86 13.85
N LEU A 137 -87.58 49.27 12.68
CA LEU A 137 -86.78 48.05 12.58
C LEU A 137 -85.31 48.34 12.86
N LYS A 138 -84.79 49.50 12.47
CA LYS A 138 -83.39 49.89 12.67
C LYS A 138 -82.99 49.90 14.16
N ILE A 139 -83.90 50.31 15.04
CA ILE A 139 -83.70 50.35 16.51
C ILE A 139 -83.85 48.96 17.12
N HIS A 140 -84.88 48.19 16.73
CA HIS A 140 -85.11 46.83 17.23
C HIS A 140 -83.99 45.86 16.80
N TRP A 141 -83.52 45.96 15.56
CA TRP A 141 -82.35 45.22 15.08
C TRP A 141 -81.08 45.68 15.79
N LYS A 142 -80.86 46.99 16.00
CA LYS A 142 -79.72 47.47 16.81
C LYS A 142 -79.69 46.87 18.21
N LEU A 143 -80.79 46.95 18.96
CA LEU A 143 -80.87 46.49 20.36
C LEU A 143 -80.80 44.96 20.53
N LYS A 144 -81.35 44.20 19.58
CA LYS A 144 -81.40 42.73 19.63
C LYS A 144 -80.15 42.06 19.05
N LEU A 145 -79.47 42.72 18.11
CA LEU A 145 -78.17 42.27 17.61
C LEU A 145 -77.03 42.67 18.53
N THR A 146 -77.08 43.78 19.27
CA THR A 146 -75.91 44.24 20.05
C THR A 146 -75.28 43.17 20.97
N PRO A 147 -76.03 42.44 21.83
CA PRO A 147 -75.42 41.41 22.67
C PRO A 147 -75.02 40.14 21.90
N ASN A 148 -75.82 39.70 20.91
CA ASN A 148 -75.51 38.50 20.11
C ASN A 148 -74.33 38.72 19.16
N LEU A 149 -74.24 39.89 18.55
CA LEU A 149 -73.14 40.31 17.69
C LEU A 149 -71.86 40.46 18.51
N PHE A 150 -71.92 41.04 19.71
CA PHE A 150 -70.77 41.13 20.61
C PHE A 150 -70.23 39.75 20.98
N LEU A 151 -71.10 38.80 21.38
CA LEU A 151 -70.69 37.43 21.69
C LEU A 151 -70.08 36.70 20.49
N PHE A 152 -70.63 36.89 19.29
CA PHE A 152 -70.08 36.32 18.06
C PHE A 152 -68.70 36.90 17.74
N LEU A 153 -68.52 38.20 17.93
CA LEU A 153 -67.25 38.90 17.71
C LEU A 153 -66.17 38.44 18.69
N VAL A 154 -66.51 38.28 19.97
CA VAL A 154 -65.61 37.70 20.98
C VAL A 154 -65.22 36.27 20.63
N ARG A 155 -66.17 35.43 20.20
CA ARG A 155 -65.89 34.06 19.76
C ARG A 155 -65.05 34.00 18.49
N ALA A 156 -65.30 34.88 17.53
CA ALA A 156 -64.51 34.98 16.30
C ALA A 156 -63.06 35.38 16.62
N ASN A 157 -62.86 36.41 17.46
CA ASN A 157 -61.53 36.82 17.90
C ASN A 157 -60.80 35.70 18.64
N ALA A 158 -61.48 34.96 19.53
CA ALA A 158 -60.88 33.82 20.22
C ALA A 158 -60.44 32.70 19.26
N LEU A 159 -61.23 32.42 18.21
CA LEU A 159 -60.86 31.44 17.17
C LEU A 159 -59.72 31.95 16.28
N GLU A 160 -59.69 33.24 15.95
CA GLU A 160 -58.57 33.85 15.22
C GLU A 160 -57.26 33.78 16.03
N GLU A 161 -57.33 34.00 17.34
CA GLU A 161 -56.16 33.89 18.22
C GLU A 161 -55.68 32.45 18.37
N GLN A 162 -56.60 31.49 18.49
CA GLN A 162 -56.27 30.05 18.44
C GLN A 162 -55.62 29.64 17.12
N LEU A 163 -56.11 30.16 15.99
CA LEU A 163 -55.52 29.88 14.68
C LEU A 163 -54.10 30.45 14.59
N LYS A 164 -53.88 31.70 15.01
CA LYS A 164 -52.55 32.31 15.05
C LYS A 164 -51.59 31.55 15.97
N GLU A 165 -52.07 31.14 17.14
CA GLU A 165 -51.26 30.35 18.08
C GLU A 165 -50.90 28.98 17.48
N GLN A 166 -51.84 28.34 16.76
CA GLN A 166 -51.57 27.08 16.07
C GLN A 166 -50.61 27.25 14.88
N GLU A 167 -50.73 28.33 14.11
CA GLU A 167 -49.80 28.69 13.04
C GLU A 167 -48.39 28.87 13.60
N LEU A 168 -48.24 29.67 14.66
CA LEU A 168 -46.95 29.90 15.33
C LEU A 168 -46.33 28.59 15.84
N LYS A 169 -47.12 27.74 16.53
CA LYS A 169 -46.66 26.41 16.98
C LYS A 169 -46.22 25.53 15.82
N SER A 170 -46.95 25.54 14.70
CA SER A 170 -46.58 24.75 13.53
C SER A 170 -45.30 25.25 12.87
N ASP A 171 -45.10 26.57 12.82
CA ASP A 171 -43.88 27.20 12.30
C ASP A 171 -42.67 26.91 13.21
N GLU A 172 -42.84 26.96 14.53
CA GLU A 172 -41.78 26.60 15.50
C GLU A 172 -41.34 25.14 15.33
N VAL A 173 -42.28 24.20 15.22
CA VAL A 173 -41.96 22.78 15.00
C VAL A 173 -41.27 22.58 13.66
N LEU A 174 -41.73 23.26 12.60
CA LEU A 174 -41.10 23.20 11.29
C LEU A 174 -39.66 23.72 11.34
N MET A 175 -39.41 24.86 11.99
CA MET A 175 -38.06 25.41 12.13
C MET A 175 -37.15 24.48 12.92
N GLU A 176 -37.64 23.88 13.99
CA GLU A 176 -36.90 22.92 14.80
C GLU A 176 -36.55 21.64 14.01
N GLU A 177 -37.47 21.14 13.19
CA GLU A 177 -37.22 19.98 12.32
C GLU A 177 -36.20 20.31 11.22
N VAL A 178 -36.31 21.49 10.60
CA VAL A 178 -35.31 21.98 9.63
C VAL A 178 -33.93 22.11 10.28
N ARG A 179 -33.86 22.60 11.53
CA ARG A 179 -32.60 22.71 12.29
C ARG A 179 -31.98 21.32 12.50
N LYS A 180 -32.75 20.34 12.98
CA LYS A 180 -32.29 18.96 13.19
C LYS A 180 -31.81 18.30 11.89
N GLN A 181 -32.54 18.46 10.80
CA GLN A 181 -32.16 17.91 9.50
C GLN A 181 -30.84 18.51 9.01
N ARG A 182 -30.63 19.82 9.16
CA ARG A 182 -29.36 20.47 8.83
C ARG A 182 -28.21 19.92 9.68
N GLU A 183 -28.42 19.73 10.97
CA GLU A 183 -27.39 19.18 11.88
C GLU A 183 -27.02 17.74 11.52
N LEU A 184 -28.01 16.89 11.22
CA LEU A 184 -27.78 15.51 10.79
C LEU A 184 -27.03 15.45 9.47
N LEU A 185 -27.41 16.29 8.49
CA LEU A 185 -26.71 16.38 7.21
C LEU A 185 -25.26 16.83 7.41
N CYS A 186 -25.01 17.88 8.20
CA CYS A 186 -23.65 18.33 8.48
C CYS A 186 -22.82 17.26 9.20
N LYS A 187 -23.43 16.47 10.10
CA LYS A 187 -22.74 15.38 10.78
C LYS A 187 -22.34 14.28 9.79
N MET A 188 -23.28 13.83 8.97
CA MET A 188 -23.03 12.83 7.93
C MET A 188 -21.97 13.30 6.92
N GLU A 189 -22.02 14.56 6.48
CA GLU A 189 -21.04 15.13 5.54
C GLU A 189 -19.63 15.15 6.13
N ARG A 190 -19.48 15.49 7.43
CA ARG A 190 -18.19 15.40 8.13
C ARG A 190 -17.70 13.96 8.25
N GLU A 191 -18.57 13.03 8.64
CA GLU A 191 -18.23 11.61 8.74
C GLU A 191 -17.76 11.05 7.39
N LYS A 192 -18.46 11.39 6.30
CA LYS A 192 -18.05 11.00 4.94
C LYS A 192 -16.75 11.66 4.50
N SER A 193 -16.52 12.92 4.86
CA SER A 193 -15.26 13.61 4.55
C SER A 193 -14.08 12.93 5.24
N ILE A 194 -14.22 12.58 6.53
CA ILE A 194 -13.20 11.85 7.29
C ILE A 194 -12.97 10.44 6.71
N GLU A 195 -14.03 9.73 6.31
CA GLU A 195 -13.91 8.42 5.67
C GLU A 195 -13.16 8.51 4.33
N ILE A 196 -13.44 9.54 3.53
CA ILE A 196 -12.71 9.81 2.28
C ILE A 196 -11.24 10.08 2.55
N GLU A 197 -10.92 10.96 3.51
CA GLU A 197 -9.52 11.27 3.88
C GLU A 197 -8.76 10.03 4.36
N ASN A 198 -9.39 9.18 5.18
CA ASN A 198 -8.80 7.93 5.66
C ASN A 198 -8.52 6.95 4.51
N LEU A 199 -9.47 6.79 3.58
CA LEU A 199 -9.29 5.94 2.41
C LEU A 199 -8.23 6.49 1.46
N GLN A 200 -8.17 7.80 1.27
CA GLN A 200 -7.12 8.47 0.48
C GLN A 200 -5.73 8.25 1.10
N ALA A 201 -5.59 8.40 2.41
CA ALA A 201 -4.34 8.14 3.11
C ALA A 201 -3.90 6.68 2.95
N ARG A 202 -4.84 5.73 3.04
CA ARG A 202 -4.55 4.31 2.85
C ARG A 202 -4.14 3.98 1.42
N LEU A 203 -4.78 4.60 0.43
CA LEU A 203 -4.39 4.46 -0.98
C LEU A 203 -2.97 5.00 -1.21
N GLN A 204 -2.66 6.20 -0.71
CA GLN A 204 -1.32 6.78 -0.84
C GLN A 204 -0.25 5.87 -0.23
N GLN A 205 -0.50 5.31 0.96
CA GLN A 205 0.43 4.36 1.58
C GLN A 205 0.67 3.13 0.70
N LEU A 206 -0.39 2.53 0.15
CA LEU A 206 -0.26 1.37 -0.73
C LEU A 206 0.47 1.71 -2.03
N ASP A 207 0.27 2.91 -2.58
CA ASP A 207 0.99 3.38 -3.75
C ASP A 207 2.49 3.58 -3.47
N ASP A 208 2.83 4.11 -2.29
CA ASP A 208 4.22 4.27 -1.85
C ASP A 208 4.89 2.88 -1.68
N GLU A 209 4.26 1.93 -0.98
CA GLU A 209 4.74 0.56 -0.83
C GLU A 209 4.93 -0.14 -2.20
N ASN A 210 3.99 0.04 -3.13
CA ASN A 210 4.06 -0.54 -4.47
C ASN A 210 5.20 0.10 -5.29
N SER A 211 5.43 1.41 -5.14
CA SER A 211 6.56 2.12 -5.73
C SER A 211 7.90 1.59 -5.22
N GLU A 212 8.02 1.38 -3.90
CA GLU A 212 9.22 0.79 -3.27
C GLU A 212 9.48 -0.62 -3.79
N LEU A 213 8.46 -1.48 -3.83
CA LEU A 213 8.57 -2.83 -4.39
C LEU A 213 9.00 -2.80 -5.86
N ARG A 214 8.39 -1.94 -6.67
CA ARG A 214 8.77 -1.74 -8.08
C ARG A 214 10.23 -1.29 -8.23
N SER A 215 10.74 -0.47 -7.31
CA SER A 215 12.13 -0.03 -7.30
C SER A 215 13.13 -1.14 -6.93
N CYS A 216 12.70 -2.14 -6.13
CA CYS A 216 13.53 -3.29 -5.77
C CYS A 216 13.66 -4.33 -6.89
N VAL A 217 12.65 -4.45 -7.76
CA VAL A 217 12.60 -5.47 -8.83
C VAL A 217 13.82 -5.43 -9.77
N PRO A 218 14.30 -4.27 -10.29
CA PRO A 218 15.48 -4.22 -11.15
C PRO A 218 16.75 -4.75 -10.47
N CYS A 219 16.97 -4.39 -9.21
CA CYS A 219 18.14 -4.82 -8.44
C CYS A 219 18.13 -6.35 -8.25
N LEU A 220 16.97 -6.91 -7.91
CA LEU A 220 16.81 -8.36 -7.77
C LEU A 220 16.98 -9.09 -9.10
N LYS A 221 16.43 -8.56 -10.20
CA LYS A 221 16.63 -9.13 -11.55
C LYS A 221 18.11 -9.16 -11.94
N ALA A 222 18.84 -8.07 -11.72
CA ALA A 222 20.28 -8.01 -11.99
C ALA A 222 21.06 -9.01 -11.11
N ASN A 223 20.67 -9.20 -9.85
CA ASN A 223 21.29 -10.19 -8.98
C ASN A 223 21.06 -11.62 -9.48
N ILE A 224 19.86 -11.93 -9.95
CA ILE A 224 19.53 -13.24 -10.54
C ILE A 224 20.39 -13.48 -11.78
N GLU A 225 20.48 -12.52 -12.70
CA GLU A 225 21.26 -12.64 -13.93
C GLU A 225 22.75 -12.91 -13.65
N ARG A 226 23.35 -12.18 -12.69
CA ARG A 226 24.74 -12.41 -12.27
C ARG A 226 24.95 -13.81 -11.68
N LEU A 227 24.00 -14.30 -10.87
CA LEU A 227 24.08 -15.64 -10.30
C LEU A 227 23.93 -16.71 -11.37
N GLU A 228 23.07 -16.50 -12.35
CA GLU A 228 22.91 -17.39 -13.50
C GLU A 228 24.18 -17.43 -14.37
N GLU A 229 24.84 -16.29 -14.57
CA GLU A 229 26.11 -16.21 -15.30
C GLU A 229 27.19 -17.02 -14.59
N VAL A 230 27.38 -16.82 -13.28
CA VAL A 230 28.35 -17.60 -12.48
C VAL A 230 28.02 -19.10 -12.55
N ARG A 231 26.74 -19.47 -12.45
CA ARG A 231 26.32 -20.87 -12.58
C ARG A 231 26.70 -21.44 -13.95
N CYS A 232 26.49 -20.71 -15.02
CA CYS A 232 26.82 -21.15 -16.38
C CYS A 232 28.34 -21.33 -16.57
N LEU A 233 29.14 -20.41 -16.03
CA LEU A 233 30.61 -20.51 -16.07
C LEU A 233 31.11 -21.73 -15.31
N SER A 234 30.61 -21.96 -14.09
CA SER A 234 30.97 -23.14 -13.29
C SER A 234 30.60 -24.45 -13.97
N LEU A 235 29.42 -24.54 -14.59
CA LEU A 235 29.01 -25.71 -15.36
C LEU A 235 29.91 -25.95 -16.58
N SER A 236 30.30 -24.88 -17.28
CA SER A 236 31.24 -24.97 -18.40
C SER A 236 32.60 -25.49 -17.93
N GLU A 237 33.11 -25.01 -16.80
CA GLU A 237 34.38 -25.47 -16.23
C GLU A 237 34.34 -26.97 -15.87
N ILE A 238 33.26 -27.41 -15.22
CA ILE A 238 33.03 -28.83 -14.90
C ILE A 238 33.01 -29.67 -16.19
N LEU A 239 32.27 -29.25 -17.22
CA LEU A 239 32.20 -29.97 -18.49
C LEU A 239 33.56 -30.08 -19.19
N ILE A 240 34.37 -29.01 -19.15
CA ILE A 240 35.74 -29.04 -19.70
C ILE A 240 36.59 -30.04 -18.92
N ARG A 241 36.51 -30.03 -17.59
CA ARG A 241 37.25 -30.95 -16.72
C ARG A 241 36.85 -32.41 -16.97
N GLU A 242 35.57 -32.71 -17.07
CA GLU A 242 35.06 -34.05 -17.39
C GLU A 242 35.54 -34.52 -18.76
N ARG A 243 35.46 -33.66 -19.79
CA ARG A 243 36.00 -33.98 -21.12
C ARG A 243 37.50 -34.27 -21.07
N GLY A 244 38.25 -33.50 -20.29
CA GLY A 244 39.69 -33.74 -20.06
C GLY A 244 39.97 -35.10 -19.42
N ILE A 245 39.21 -35.46 -18.39
CA ILE A 245 39.30 -36.77 -17.72
C ILE A 245 38.99 -37.91 -18.71
N ILE A 246 37.92 -37.79 -19.49
CA ILE A 246 37.54 -38.79 -20.50
C ILE A 246 38.65 -38.97 -21.53
N ALA A 247 39.20 -37.87 -22.06
CA ALA A 247 40.30 -37.92 -23.02
C ALA A 247 41.56 -38.58 -22.42
N PHE A 248 41.87 -38.29 -21.15
CA PHE A 248 42.99 -38.91 -20.45
C PHE A 248 42.79 -40.43 -20.27
N ILE A 249 41.59 -40.86 -19.86
CA ILE A 249 41.24 -42.29 -19.74
C ILE A 249 41.37 -43.00 -21.09
N GLN A 250 40.96 -42.36 -22.18
CA GLN A 250 41.09 -42.92 -23.53
C GLN A 250 42.55 -43.02 -24.00
N LEU A 251 43.42 -42.11 -23.57
CA LEU A 251 44.83 -42.07 -23.95
C LEU A 251 45.70 -43.06 -23.13
N LEU A 252 45.29 -43.36 -21.90
CA LEU A 252 46.00 -44.24 -20.95
C LEU A 252 46.46 -45.59 -21.55
N PRO A 253 45.62 -46.37 -22.26
CA PRO A 253 46.04 -47.65 -22.86
C PRO A 253 47.17 -47.50 -23.88
N LEU A 254 47.14 -46.42 -24.69
CA LEU A 254 48.18 -46.14 -25.68
C LEU A 254 49.50 -45.78 -25.01
N ILE A 255 49.46 -45.00 -23.93
CA ILE A 255 50.66 -44.68 -23.13
C ILE A 255 51.27 -45.96 -22.57
N GLU A 256 50.42 -46.86 -22.05
CA GLU A 256 50.86 -48.14 -21.49
C GLU A 256 51.48 -49.05 -22.56
N ASP A 257 50.90 -49.11 -23.77
CA ASP A 257 51.48 -49.87 -24.87
C ASP A 257 52.82 -49.29 -25.35
N LEU A 258 52.91 -47.95 -25.44
CA LEU A 258 54.17 -47.28 -25.79
C LEU A 258 55.25 -47.50 -24.71
N ARG A 259 54.87 -47.54 -23.43
CA ARG A 259 55.79 -47.90 -22.33
C ARG A 259 56.34 -49.31 -22.48
N LYS A 260 55.47 -50.29 -22.75
CA LYS A 260 55.89 -51.67 -22.99
C LYS A 260 56.82 -51.78 -24.20
N GLN A 261 56.51 -51.07 -25.29
CA GLN A 261 57.39 -51.03 -26.47
C GLN A 261 58.75 -50.41 -26.15
N LEU A 262 58.78 -49.35 -25.34
CA LEU A 262 60.01 -48.70 -24.91
C LEU A 262 60.86 -49.64 -24.04
N GLU A 263 60.26 -50.36 -23.10
CA GLU A 263 60.95 -51.36 -22.26
C GLU A 263 61.56 -52.48 -23.11
N HIS A 264 60.81 -53.02 -24.08
CA HIS A 264 61.34 -54.01 -25.01
C HIS A 264 62.54 -53.48 -25.80
N LEU A 265 62.47 -52.23 -26.28
CA LEU A 265 63.57 -51.61 -27.02
C LEU A 265 64.80 -51.35 -26.14
N GLN A 266 64.61 -50.96 -24.89
CA GLN A 266 65.68 -50.77 -23.91
C GLN A 266 66.40 -52.10 -23.60
N LEU A 267 65.65 -53.18 -23.38
CA LEU A 267 66.22 -54.52 -23.18
C LEU A 267 67.03 -54.95 -24.42
N PHE A 268 66.47 -54.78 -25.62
CA PHE A 268 67.18 -55.09 -26.86
C PHE A 268 68.48 -54.27 -27.01
N LYS A 269 68.45 -52.98 -26.68
CA LYS A 269 69.64 -52.11 -26.73
C LYS A 269 70.70 -52.55 -25.71
N LEU A 270 70.29 -52.90 -24.49
CA LEU A 270 71.18 -53.37 -23.45
C LEU A 270 71.84 -54.70 -23.85
N GLU A 271 71.09 -55.62 -24.46
CA GLU A 271 71.63 -56.86 -25.02
C GLU A 271 72.58 -56.63 -26.21
N ALA A 272 72.37 -55.56 -26.98
CA ALA A 272 73.25 -55.16 -28.09
C ALA A 272 74.54 -54.47 -27.59
N GLU A 273 74.45 -53.63 -26.56
CA GLU A 273 75.58 -52.99 -25.89
C GLU A 273 76.39 -54.01 -25.06
N GLN A 274 75.74 -55.01 -24.45
CA GLN A 274 76.45 -56.11 -23.79
C GLN A 274 77.29 -56.93 -24.79
N ARG A 275 76.91 -56.92 -26.07
CA ARG A 275 77.69 -57.48 -27.18
C ARG A 275 78.75 -56.53 -27.76
N ARG A 276 78.72 -55.23 -27.43
CA ARG A 276 79.70 -54.20 -27.83
C ARG A 276 80.31 -53.56 -26.57
N GLY A 277 81.42 -54.13 -26.09
CA GLY A 277 82.10 -53.75 -24.85
C GLY A 277 82.19 -52.24 -24.53
N ARG A 278 82.12 -51.95 -23.21
CA ARG A 278 82.08 -50.64 -22.55
C ARG A 278 83.05 -49.60 -23.15
N SER A 279 82.50 -48.49 -23.66
CA SER A 279 83.26 -47.32 -24.11
C SER A 279 83.55 -46.37 -22.95
N SER A 280 84.79 -45.87 -22.87
CA SER A 280 85.38 -45.24 -21.68
C SER A 280 85.22 -43.70 -21.58
N SER A 281 84.18 -43.10 -22.16
CA SER A 281 83.98 -41.63 -22.15
C SER A 281 82.90 -41.12 -21.19
N ILE A 282 82.29 -41.98 -20.36
CA ILE A 282 81.08 -41.65 -19.58
C ILE A 282 81.37 -40.69 -18.40
N GLY A 283 82.54 -40.78 -17.78
CA GLY A 283 82.80 -40.15 -16.47
C GLY A 283 82.87 -38.61 -16.46
N LEU A 284 83.33 -37.98 -17.55
CA LEU A 284 83.44 -36.51 -17.60
C LEU A 284 82.07 -35.85 -17.85
N GLN A 285 81.21 -36.50 -18.64
CA GLN A 285 79.86 -36.01 -18.93
C GLN A 285 78.92 -36.20 -17.74
N GLU A 286 79.08 -37.28 -16.97
CA GLU A 286 78.38 -37.50 -15.71
C GLU A 286 78.77 -36.46 -14.64
N TYR A 287 80.04 -36.05 -14.56
CA TYR A 287 80.48 -35.03 -13.61
C TYR A 287 79.90 -33.64 -13.91
N ASN A 288 79.91 -33.22 -15.19
CA ASN A 288 79.30 -31.95 -15.61
C ASN A 288 77.77 -31.97 -15.41
N SER A 289 77.12 -33.12 -15.63
CA SER A 289 75.68 -33.27 -15.40
C SER A 289 75.32 -33.18 -13.92
N ARG A 290 76.07 -33.85 -13.04
CA ARG A 290 75.87 -33.78 -11.59
C ARG A 290 76.09 -32.39 -11.02
N THR A 291 77.08 -31.65 -11.52
CA THR A 291 77.34 -30.27 -11.06
C THR A 291 76.16 -29.36 -11.39
N ARG A 292 75.67 -29.43 -12.63
CA ARG A 292 74.48 -28.67 -13.07
C ARG A 292 73.21 -29.08 -12.34
N GLU A 293 73.05 -30.36 -12.04
CA GLU A 293 71.94 -30.88 -11.22
C GLU A 293 71.97 -30.26 -9.82
N THR A 294 73.12 -30.21 -9.16
CA THR A 294 73.24 -29.59 -7.83
C THR A 294 72.94 -28.09 -7.82
N GLU A 295 73.30 -27.36 -8.88
CA GLU A 295 72.98 -25.94 -9.03
C GLU A 295 71.47 -25.72 -9.19
N LEU A 296 70.81 -26.52 -10.03
CA LEU A 296 69.36 -26.46 -10.22
C LEU A 296 68.61 -26.85 -8.94
N GLU A 297 69.08 -27.84 -8.19
CA GLU A 297 68.52 -28.21 -6.90
C GLU A 297 68.67 -27.10 -5.84
N GLN A 298 69.78 -26.36 -5.86
CA GLN A 298 69.95 -25.19 -5.00
C GLN A 298 69.00 -24.06 -5.40
N GLU A 299 68.82 -23.82 -6.70
CA GLU A 299 67.88 -22.82 -7.21
C GLU A 299 66.43 -23.16 -6.85
N ILE A 300 66.01 -24.41 -7.01
CA ILE A 300 64.68 -24.88 -6.59
C ILE A 300 64.48 -24.69 -5.09
N ARG A 301 65.50 -24.98 -4.27
CA ARG A 301 65.41 -24.74 -2.82
C ARG A 301 65.27 -23.26 -2.49
N ARG A 302 66.00 -22.37 -3.18
CA ARG A 302 65.89 -20.92 -3.00
C ARG A 302 64.49 -20.43 -3.42
N LEU A 303 64.03 -20.79 -4.62
CA LEU A 303 62.72 -20.40 -5.13
C LEU A 303 61.56 -20.91 -4.28
N LYS A 304 61.68 -22.12 -3.70
CA LYS A 304 60.69 -22.62 -2.73
C LYS A 304 60.70 -21.82 -1.43
N GLN A 305 61.87 -21.37 -0.96
CA GLN A 305 61.95 -20.52 0.22
C GLN A 305 61.36 -19.13 -0.03
N ASP A 306 61.67 -18.53 -1.19
CA ASP A 306 61.14 -17.22 -1.58
C ASP A 306 59.61 -17.27 -1.75
N ASN A 307 59.08 -18.32 -2.39
CA ASN A 307 57.63 -18.53 -2.50
C ASN A 307 56.93 -18.68 -1.15
N ARG A 308 57.54 -19.41 -0.19
CA ARG A 308 56.99 -19.50 1.17
C ARG A 308 56.95 -18.12 1.83
N THR A 309 58.04 -17.36 1.72
CA THR A 309 58.12 -16.00 2.27
C THR A 309 57.09 -15.06 1.65
N LEU A 310 56.90 -15.11 0.33
CA LEU A 310 55.88 -14.32 -0.36
C LEU A 310 54.46 -14.72 0.05
N LYS A 311 54.21 -16.02 0.28
CA LYS A 311 52.92 -16.50 0.76
C LYS A 311 52.63 -15.99 2.17
N ASP A 312 53.59 -16.08 3.08
CA ASP A 312 53.46 -15.56 4.45
C ASP A 312 53.19 -14.04 4.45
N GLN A 313 53.85 -13.28 3.56
CA GLN A 313 53.59 -11.83 3.39
C GLN A 313 52.20 -11.55 2.81
N ASN A 314 51.73 -12.37 1.87
CA ASN A 314 50.40 -12.24 1.29
C ASN A 314 49.32 -12.52 2.35
N ASP A 315 49.50 -13.57 3.15
CA ASP A 315 48.59 -13.94 4.23
C ASP A 315 48.53 -12.83 5.31
N GLU A 316 49.66 -12.22 5.65
CA GLU A 316 49.72 -11.06 6.54
C GLU A 316 49.00 -9.83 5.96
N LEU A 317 49.23 -9.49 4.69
CA LEU A 317 48.52 -8.39 4.02
C LEU A 317 47.01 -8.63 3.95
N ASN A 318 46.59 -9.85 3.65
CA ASN A 318 45.17 -10.23 3.68
C ASN A 318 44.57 -10.06 5.08
N GLY A 319 45.31 -10.45 6.13
CA GLY A 319 44.93 -10.19 7.52
C GLY A 319 44.76 -8.70 7.83
N GLN A 320 45.66 -7.86 7.32
CA GLN A 320 45.57 -6.39 7.48
C GLN A 320 44.35 -5.80 6.75
N ILE A 321 44.05 -6.26 5.54
CA ILE A 321 42.87 -5.83 4.78
C ILE A 321 41.58 -6.17 5.55
N ILE A 322 41.48 -7.39 6.08
CA ILE A 322 40.33 -7.81 6.89
C ILE A 322 40.20 -6.92 8.14
N ASN A 323 41.31 -6.64 8.84
CA ASN A 323 41.29 -5.79 10.03
C ASN A 323 40.83 -4.36 9.70
N LEU A 324 41.37 -3.76 8.64
CA LEU A 324 40.96 -2.43 8.17
C LEU A 324 39.49 -2.41 7.73
N SER A 325 39.01 -3.46 7.05
CA SER A 325 37.59 -3.59 6.67
C SER A 325 36.68 -3.68 7.90
N ILE A 326 37.08 -4.45 8.92
CA ILE A 326 36.32 -4.56 10.18
C ILE A 326 36.32 -3.23 10.93
N GLN A 327 37.46 -2.53 10.99
CA GLN A 327 37.53 -1.21 11.62
C GLN A 327 36.70 -0.18 10.86
N GLY A 328 36.74 -0.19 9.52
CA GLY A 328 35.88 0.65 8.67
C GLY A 328 34.40 0.39 8.93
N ALA A 329 33.98 -0.88 9.01
CA ALA A 329 32.62 -1.25 9.36
C ALA A 329 32.23 -0.78 10.78
N LYS A 330 33.10 -1.01 11.78
CA LYS A 330 32.87 -0.54 13.17
C LYS A 330 32.72 0.98 13.26
N ASN A 331 33.50 1.73 12.50
CA ASN A 331 33.41 3.19 12.45
C ASN A 331 32.10 3.64 11.81
N LEU A 332 31.63 2.96 10.75
CA LEU A 332 30.30 3.23 10.17
C LEU A 332 29.17 2.96 11.16
N PHE A 333 29.23 1.84 11.89
CA PHE A 333 28.24 1.52 12.93
C PHE A 333 28.26 2.52 14.09
N SER A 334 29.44 3.04 14.46
CA SER A 334 29.59 4.00 15.56
C SER A 334 29.17 5.43 15.15
N ALA A 335 29.39 5.82 13.89
CA ALA A 335 28.99 7.13 13.35
C ALA A 335 27.46 7.29 13.25
N SER A 336 26.70 6.18 13.11
CA SER A 336 25.24 6.18 12.97
C SER A 336 24.46 6.74 14.16
N PHE A 337 25.07 6.93 15.34
CA PHE A 337 24.35 7.34 16.55
C PHE A 337 24.67 8.74 17.05
N SER A 338 25.74 9.39 16.58
CA SER A 338 26.20 10.64 17.21
C SER A 338 26.50 11.82 16.27
N GLU A 339 26.63 11.62 14.94
CA GLU A 339 26.99 12.72 14.02
C GLU A 339 26.26 12.64 12.66
N SER A 340 25.00 12.19 12.63
CA SER A 340 24.19 12.21 11.40
C SER A 340 23.34 13.47 11.31
N LEU A 341 23.23 14.03 10.10
CA LEU A 341 22.33 15.14 9.73
C LEU A 341 20.90 14.95 10.25
N ALA A 342 20.45 13.71 10.46
CA ALA A 342 19.16 13.39 11.06
C ALA A 342 19.03 13.83 12.54
N ALA A 343 20.11 13.78 13.32
CA ALA A 343 20.15 14.28 14.70
C ALA A 343 20.13 15.82 14.74
N GLU A 344 20.78 16.47 13.78
CA GLU A 344 20.77 17.93 13.62
C GLU A 344 19.38 18.43 13.16
N ILE A 345 18.74 17.75 12.20
CA ILE A 345 17.37 18.03 11.74
C ILE A 345 16.33 17.83 12.86
N SER A 346 16.57 16.89 13.78
CA SER A 346 15.69 16.68 14.95
C SER A 346 15.91 17.73 16.06
N SER A 347 17.06 18.42 16.06
CA SER A 347 17.46 19.33 17.14
C SER A 347 16.85 20.74 17.05
N VAL A 348 16.47 21.20 15.86
CA VAL A 348 15.48 22.30 15.72
C VAL A 348 14.12 21.66 15.95
N SER A 349 13.83 21.41 17.21
CA SER A 349 12.80 20.49 17.63
C SER A 349 11.43 20.96 17.13
N ARG A 350 10.63 20.00 16.68
CA ARG A 350 9.18 20.16 16.47
C ARG A 350 8.53 20.97 17.59
N ASP A 351 9.03 20.84 18.82
CA ASP A 351 8.54 21.55 20.00
C ASP A 351 8.83 23.06 19.96
N GLU A 352 10.03 23.49 19.56
CA GLU A 352 10.34 24.92 19.36
C GLU A 352 9.50 25.53 18.23
N LEU A 353 9.26 24.77 17.15
CA LEU A 353 8.39 25.21 16.05
C LEU A 353 6.93 25.32 16.50
N MET A 354 6.44 24.34 17.25
CA MET A 354 5.08 24.36 17.82
C MET A 354 4.91 25.51 18.81
N GLU A 355 5.91 25.80 19.64
CA GLU A 355 5.89 26.94 20.56
C GLU A 355 5.87 28.28 19.80
N ALA A 356 6.62 28.39 18.71
CA ALA A 356 6.61 29.59 17.86
C ALA A 356 5.25 29.81 17.17
N ILE A 357 4.62 28.73 16.66
CA ILE A 357 3.28 28.78 16.08
C ILE A 357 2.26 29.22 17.13
N GLN A 358 2.31 28.65 18.33
CA GLN A 358 1.38 28.97 19.40
C GLN A 358 1.47 30.44 19.86
N LYS A 359 2.69 30.99 19.94
CA LYS A 359 2.91 32.42 20.20
C LYS A 359 2.35 33.29 19.07
N GLN A 360 2.48 32.86 17.82
CA GLN A 360 1.94 33.59 16.67
C GLN A 360 0.39 33.60 16.68
N GLU A 361 -0.25 32.48 17.03
CA GLU A 361 -1.70 32.39 17.19
C GLU A 361 -2.23 33.30 18.30
N GLU A 362 -1.53 33.38 19.44
CA GLU A 362 -1.89 34.28 20.53
C GLU A 362 -1.84 35.75 20.08
N ILE A 363 -0.80 36.15 19.35
CA ILE A 363 -0.68 37.49 18.78
C ILE A 363 -1.83 37.77 17.81
N ASN A 364 -2.14 36.83 16.93
CA ASN A 364 -3.24 36.97 15.98
C ASN A 364 -4.60 37.13 16.69
N TYR A 365 -4.86 36.36 17.75
CA TYR A 365 -6.09 36.48 18.54
C TYR A 365 -6.21 37.86 19.18
N ARG A 366 -5.10 38.39 19.73
CA ARG A 366 -5.07 39.74 20.31
C ARG A 366 -5.27 40.83 19.27
N LEU A 367 -4.72 40.66 18.06
CA LEU A 367 -4.95 41.59 16.95
C LEU A 367 -6.39 41.55 16.48
N GLN A 368 -7.00 40.37 16.41
CA GLN A 368 -8.40 40.20 16.05
C GLN A 368 -9.32 40.90 17.06
N ASP A 369 -9.14 40.66 18.37
CA ASP A 369 -9.92 41.34 19.42
C ASP A 369 -9.75 42.87 19.37
N TYR A 370 -8.54 43.36 19.05
CA TYR A 370 -8.31 44.79 18.86
C TYR A 370 -9.08 45.35 17.65
N ILE A 371 -9.05 44.64 16.53
CA ILE A 371 -9.82 45.01 15.32
C ILE A 371 -11.32 44.98 15.62
N ASP A 372 -11.82 43.92 16.25
CA ASP A 372 -13.24 43.76 16.58
C ASP A 372 -13.74 44.91 17.46
N ARG A 373 -12.96 45.33 18.47
CA ARG A 373 -13.29 46.49 19.30
C ARG A 373 -13.39 47.79 18.48
N ILE A 374 -12.50 48.00 17.51
CA ILE A 374 -12.56 49.15 16.61
C ILE A 374 -13.81 49.07 15.73
N ILE A 375 -14.09 47.90 15.15
CA ILE A 375 -15.25 47.69 14.29
C ILE A 375 -16.55 47.95 15.06
N VAL A 376 -16.68 47.44 16.29
CA VAL A 376 -17.84 47.72 17.16
C VAL A 376 -18.00 49.23 17.40
N ALA A 377 -16.92 49.93 17.75
CA ALA A 377 -16.96 51.38 17.95
C ALA A 377 -17.39 52.15 16.68
N ILE A 378 -16.96 51.69 15.50
CA ILE A 378 -17.38 52.26 14.21
C ILE A 378 -18.87 51.98 13.95
N MET A 379 -19.32 50.75 14.20
CA MET A 379 -20.73 50.35 14.03
C MET A 379 -21.67 51.18 14.91
N GLU A 380 -21.24 51.56 16.11
CA GLU A 380 -22.00 52.40 17.04
C GLU A 380 -22.02 53.89 16.66
N THR A 381 -20.97 54.40 15.99
CA THR A 381 -20.80 55.84 15.73
C THR A 381 -21.16 56.26 14.31
N ASN A 382 -20.74 55.50 13.29
CA ASN A 382 -21.02 55.79 11.89
C ASN A 382 -20.86 54.53 11.00
N PRO A 383 -21.90 53.68 10.89
CA PRO A 383 -21.78 52.39 10.20
C PRO A 383 -21.63 52.51 8.68
N SER A 384 -21.98 53.66 8.08
CA SER A 384 -21.93 53.86 6.63
C SER A 384 -20.51 53.75 6.02
N ILE A 385 -19.47 53.89 6.84
CA ILE A 385 -18.07 53.81 6.38
C ILE A 385 -17.58 52.39 6.15
N LEU A 386 -18.30 51.37 6.65
CA LEU A 386 -17.98 49.96 6.44
C LEU A 386 -18.59 49.41 5.13
N GLU A 387 -19.37 50.23 4.40
CA GLU A 387 -19.92 49.87 3.10
C GLU A 387 -18.81 49.82 2.03
N VAL A 388 -18.50 48.61 1.55
CA VAL A 388 -17.55 48.40 0.46
C VAL A 388 -18.23 48.83 -0.85
N LYS A 389 -17.71 49.88 -1.48
CA LYS A 389 -18.26 50.47 -2.71
C LYS A 389 -17.76 49.81 -3.99
#